data_AF-A0A4R7ZVR6-F1
#
_entry.id   AF-A0A4R7ZVR6-F1
#
_cell.length_a   1.000
_cell.length_b   1.000
_cell.length_c   1.000
_cell.angle_alpha   90.00
_cell.angle_beta   90.00
_cell.angle_gamma   90.00
#
_symmetry.space_group_name_H-M   'P 1'
#
loop_
_entity.id
_entity.type
_entity.pdbx_description
1 polymer ?
#
loop_
_entity_poly.entity_id
_entity_poly.type
_entity_poly.pdbx_seq_one_letter_code
_entity_poly.pdbx_strand_id
1 'polypeptide(L)'
;MDQRILIIGRSPSVILDAADILRNKGFRADATNQFDEVLTEYDATDFDVVLFGGMVPADTKRQLRDEISKVNDHVTFVQGLAGIAGLIAAQVEGIGSTADGVAYENRTVQLTLKEPAEVVVEAFWGTSFTPPEPKSASMRVIETRFDAGEHVIPLPDEIPTVASFVTVSVGSAVYAFTVGPMPEAVTRLVPTGGRRSPLPPVQAVSTHS
;
A
#
# COMPACT_ATOMS: atom_id res chain seq x y z
N MET A 1 0.69 -17.68 5.23
CA MET A 1 1.25 -16.75 6.23
C MET A 1 0.13 -16.44 7.20
N ASP A 2 0.34 -16.46 8.52
CA ASP A 2 -0.75 -16.18 9.49
C ASP A 2 -0.69 -14.74 10.02
N GLN A 3 -0.12 -13.82 9.23
CA GLN A 3 0.06 -12.44 9.67
C GLN A 3 -1.28 -11.70 9.75
N ARG A 4 -1.48 -10.97 10.86
CA ARG A 4 -2.65 -10.16 11.14
C ARG A 4 -2.38 -8.70 10.78
N ILE A 5 -3.18 -8.20 9.85
CA ILE A 5 -3.03 -6.90 9.21
C ILE A 5 -4.24 -6.03 9.54
N LEU A 6 -4.02 -4.79 9.95
CA LEU A 6 -5.07 -3.77 10.03
C LEU A 6 -4.81 -2.66 9.02
N ILE A 7 -5.77 -2.43 8.12
CA ILE A 7 -5.76 -1.36 7.12
C ILE A 7 -6.63 -0.21 7.64
N ILE A 8 -6.02 0.91 7.97
CA ILE A 8 -6.72 2.11 8.43
C ILE A 8 -6.69 3.13 7.31
N GLY A 9 -7.85 3.40 6.71
CA GLY A 9 -7.95 4.28 5.56
C GLY A 9 -9.32 4.92 5.43
N ARG A 10 -9.40 5.99 4.65
CA ARG A 10 -10.63 6.77 4.56
C ARG A 10 -11.65 6.18 3.57
N SER A 11 -11.17 5.59 2.49
CA SER A 11 -11.95 5.18 1.31
C SER A 11 -12.48 3.75 1.54
N PRO A 12 -13.80 3.55 1.75
CA PRO A 12 -14.38 2.23 1.95
C PRO A 12 -14.00 1.22 0.87
N SER A 13 -14.15 1.58 -0.41
CA SER A 13 -13.88 0.63 -1.49
C SER A 13 -12.42 0.19 -1.50
N VAL A 14 -11.48 1.12 -1.33
CA VAL A 14 -10.05 0.80 -1.36
C VAL A 14 -9.63 -0.09 -0.20
N ILE A 15 -10.09 0.20 1.03
CA ILE A 15 -9.66 -0.59 2.19
C ILE A 15 -10.28 -1.98 2.20
N LEU A 16 -11.53 -2.12 1.74
CA LEU A 16 -12.20 -3.41 1.60
C LEU A 16 -11.56 -4.25 0.49
N ASP A 17 -11.36 -3.68 -0.70
CA ASP A 17 -10.70 -4.38 -1.80
C ASP A 17 -9.27 -4.81 -1.42
N ALA A 18 -8.52 -3.97 -0.70
CA ALA A 18 -7.18 -4.30 -0.23
C ALA A 18 -7.20 -5.45 0.79
N ALA A 19 -8.13 -5.42 1.75
CA ALA A 19 -8.30 -6.51 2.72
C ALA A 19 -8.67 -7.82 2.03
N ASP A 20 -9.56 -7.78 1.04
CA ASP A 20 -9.97 -8.96 0.28
C ASP A 20 -8.83 -9.54 -0.56
N ILE A 21 -8.01 -8.70 -1.20
CA ILE A 21 -6.79 -9.15 -1.89
C ILE A 21 -5.85 -9.87 -0.91
N LEU A 22 -5.62 -9.29 0.27
CA LEU A 22 -4.75 -9.89 1.29
C LEU A 22 -5.31 -11.20 1.84
N ARG A 23 -6.61 -11.27 2.12
CA ARG A 23 -7.28 -12.51 2.55
C ARG A 23 -7.18 -13.61 1.50
N ASN A 24 -7.37 -13.29 0.23
CA ASN A 24 -7.20 -14.23 -0.87
C ASN A 24 -5.76 -14.75 -1.01
N LYS A 25 -4.78 -14.00 -0.50
CA LYS A 25 -3.36 -14.38 -0.41
C LYS A 25 -3.01 -15.11 0.90
N GLY A 26 -4.01 -15.35 1.75
CA GLY A 26 -3.89 -16.11 2.99
C GLY A 26 -3.53 -15.30 4.23
N PHE A 27 -3.49 -13.97 4.16
CA PHE A 27 -3.33 -13.11 5.33
C PHE A 27 -4.64 -12.99 6.11
N ARG A 28 -4.57 -12.68 7.40
CA ARG A 28 -5.74 -12.20 8.16
C ARG A 28 -5.75 -10.69 8.10
N ALA A 29 -6.60 -10.10 7.27
CA ALA A 29 -6.61 -8.66 7.06
C ALA A 29 -7.94 -8.06 7.46
N ASP A 30 -7.92 -7.05 8.32
CA ASP A 30 -9.06 -6.22 8.65
C ASP A 30 -8.90 -4.80 8.12
N ALA A 31 -10.02 -4.11 7.96
CA ALA A 31 -10.07 -2.76 7.44
C ALA A 31 -11.04 -1.90 8.24
N THR A 32 -10.65 -0.65 8.52
CA THR A 32 -11.53 0.33 9.15
C THR A 32 -11.29 1.76 8.66
N ASN A 33 -12.37 2.54 8.64
CA ASN A 33 -12.33 3.99 8.48
C ASN A 33 -12.83 4.77 9.72
N GLN A 34 -13.12 4.06 10.82
CA GLN A 34 -13.52 4.63 12.10
C GLN A 34 -12.29 4.93 12.95
N PHE A 35 -11.58 6.01 12.61
CA PHE A 35 -10.25 6.29 13.18
C PHE A 35 -10.25 6.43 14.72
N ASP A 36 -11.30 7.01 15.27
CA ASP A 36 -11.44 7.25 16.71
C ASP A 36 -11.83 5.98 17.50
N GLU A 37 -12.28 4.94 16.80
CA GLU A 37 -12.81 3.71 17.40
C GLU A 37 -11.79 2.55 17.33
N VAL A 38 -10.67 2.73 16.61
CA VAL A 38 -9.65 1.68 16.37
C VAL A 38 -9.21 0.99 17.66
N LEU A 39 -8.84 1.76 18.70
CA LEU A 39 -8.34 1.21 19.97
C LEU A 39 -9.43 0.58 20.84
N THR A 40 -10.71 0.76 20.48
CA THR A 40 -11.86 0.17 21.18
C THR A 40 -12.37 -1.07 20.45
N GLU A 41 -12.35 -1.06 19.12
CA GLU A 41 -12.89 -2.16 18.28
C GLU A 41 -11.88 -3.28 18.03
N TYR A 42 -10.58 -2.99 18.12
CA TYR A 42 -9.54 -3.94 17.77
C TYR A 42 -8.59 -4.22 18.92
N ASP A 43 -8.19 -5.48 19.06
CA ASP A 43 -7.13 -5.87 19.98
C ASP A 43 -5.77 -5.51 19.36
N ALA A 44 -5.13 -4.47 19.88
CA ALA A 44 -3.85 -3.97 19.40
C ALA A 44 -2.68 -4.95 19.60
N THR A 45 -2.80 -5.93 20.53
CA THR A 45 -1.74 -6.92 20.76
C THR A 45 -1.64 -7.95 19.65
N ASP A 46 -2.69 -8.07 18.84
CA ASP A 46 -2.82 -9.13 17.85
C ASP A 46 -2.26 -8.76 16.47
N PHE A 47 -1.87 -7.51 16.23
CA PHE A 47 -1.43 -7.08 14.91
C PHE A 47 0.06 -7.28 14.66
N ASP A 48 0.38 -7.92 13.54
CA ASP A 48 1.74 -7.92 12.99
C ASP A 48 2.00 -6.65 12.18
N VAL A 49 0.96 -6.13 11.51
CA VAL A 49 1.07 -4.98 10.61
C VAL A 49 -0.10 -4.03 10.76
N VAL A 50 0.20 -2.73 10.83
CA VAL A 50 -0.81 -1.67 10.74
C VAL A 50 -0.46 -0.74 9.58
N LEU A 51 -1.32 -0.67 8.58
CA LEU A 51 -1.14 0.18 7.41
C LEU A 51 -2.02 1.43 7.50
N PHE A 52 -1.41 2.60 7.37
CA PHE A 52 -2.11 3.87 7.34
C PHE A 52 -2.25 4.43 5.92
N GLY A 53 -3.49 4.68 5.51
CA GLY A 53 -3.82 5.41 4.29
C GLY A 53 -3.38 6.87 4.34
N GLY A 54 -3.23 7.48 3.15
CA GLY A 54 -2.79 8.89 3.03
C GLY A 54 -3.75 9.89 3.68
N MET A 55 -5.04 9.60 3.71
CA MET A 55 -6.09 10.51 4.23
C MET A 55 -6.39 10.35 5.73
N VAL A 56 -5.69 9.46 6.44
CA VAL A 56 -5.76 9.41 7.91
C VAL A 56 -5.03 10.64 8.46
N PRO A 57 -5.61 11.41 9.40
CA PRO A 57 -4.95 12.59 9.95
C PRO A 57 -3.60 12.26 10.62
N ALA A 58 -2.62 13.16 10.47
CA ALA A 58 -1.28 12.94 11.00
C ALA A 58 -1.25 12.73 12.53
N ASP A 59 -2.06 13.49 13.28
CA ASP A 59 -2.14 13.33 14.73
C ASP A 59 -2.80 12.01 15.13
N THR A 60 -3.82 11.57 14.39
CA THR A 60 -4.42 10.25 14.57
C THR A 60 -3.41 9.13 14.29
N LYS A 61 -2.61 9.22 13.22
CA LYS A 61 -1.53 8.23 12.94
C LYS A 61 -0.52 8.18 14.09
N ARG A 62 -0.12 9.34 14.61
CA ARG A 62 0.83 9.45 15.72
C ARG A 62 0.26 8.83 16.99
N GLN A 63 -0.96 9.22 17.37
CA GLN A 63 -1.66 8.67 18.52
C GLN A 63 -1.80 7.15 18.43
N LEU A 64 -2.28 6.63 17.29
CA LEU A 64 -2.45 5.19 17.12
C LEU A 64 -1.12 4.44 17.16
N ARG A 65 -0.05 4.99 16.58
CA ARG A 65 1.29 4.41 16.71
C ARG A 65 1.74 4.36 18.16
N ASP A 66 1.63 5.48 18.88
CA ASP A 66 2.09 5.59 20.26
C ASP A 66 1.30 4.64 21.19
N GLU A 67 -0.03 4.56 21.05
CA GLU A 67 -0.86 3.69 21.89
C GLU A 67 -0.68 2.20 21.56
N ILE A 68 -0.62 1.82 20.28
CA ILE A 68 -0.40 0.41 19.89
C ILE A 68 1.00 -0.04 20.34
N SER A 69 2.04 0.80 20.17
CA SER A 69 3.40 0.46 20.58
C SER A 69 3.59 0.28 22.09
N LYS A 70 2.69 0.80 22.93
CA LYS A 70 2.75 0.54 24.39
C LYS A 70 2.40 -0.90 24.74
N VAL A 71 1.61 -1.57 23.92
CA VAL A 71 1.09 -2.92 24.18
C VAL A 71 1.61 -3.97 23.19
N ASN A 72 2.18 -3.54 22.06
CA ASN A 72 2.71 -4.39 21.01
C ASN A 72 4.00 -3.77 20.44
N ASP A 73 5.15 -4.30 20.84
CA ASP A 73 6.48 -3.82 20.45
C ASP A 73 7.01 -4.48 19.15
N HIS A 74 6.25 -5.42 18.58
CA HIS A 74 6.63 -6.16 17.37
C HIS A 74 5.87 -5.71 16.11
N VAL A 75 4.83 -4.88 16.26
CA VAL A 75 4.03 -4.37 15.15
C VAL A 75 4.86 -3.58 14.15
N THR A 76 4.65 -3.86 12.87
CA THR A 76 5.22 -3.09 11.76
C THR A 76 4.21 -2.09 11.24
N PHE A 77 4.55 -0.81 11.29
CA PHE A 77 3.68 0.24 10.77
C PHE A 77 4.05 0.67 9.36
N VAL A 78 3.12 0.53 8.41
CA VAL A 78 3.33 0.88 7.00
C VAL A 78 2.56 2.16 6.65
N GLN A 79 3.21 3.07 5.92
CA GLN A 79 2.53 4.19 5.28
C GLN A 79 2.16 3.78 3.86
N GLY A 80 0.86 3.67 3.55
CA GLY A 80 0.39 3.39 2.20
C GLY A 80 0.83 4.51 1.24
N LEU A 81 1.34 4.12 0.07
CA LEU A 81 1.83 5.04 -0.96
C LEU A 81 0.69 5.77 -1.67
N ALA A 82 -0.40 5.06 -1.97
CA ALA A 82 -1.61 5.62 -2.56
C ALA A 82 -2.84 4.80 -2.16
N GLY A 83 -4.03 5.40 -2.34
CA GLY A 83 -5.31 4.71 -2.19
C GLY A 83 -5.61 3.79 -3.38
N ILE A 84 -4.75 2.80 -3.60
CA ILE A 84 -4.88 1.80 -4.67
C ILE A 84 -4.77 0.42 -4.02
N ALA A 85 -5.84 -0.38 -4.08
CA ALA A 85 -5.94 -1.63 -3.34
C ALA A 85 -4.81 -2.63 -3.65
N GLY A 86 -4.52 -2.86 -4.94
CA GLY A 86 -3.43 -3.76 -5.36
C GLY A 86 -2.05 -3.31 -4.88
N LEU A 87 -1.78 -1.99 -4.88
CA LEU A 87 -0.53 -1.44 -4.37
C LEU A 87 -0.43 -1.59 -2.85
N ILE A 88 -1.52 -1.34 -2.12
CA ILE A 88 -1.58 -1.52 -0.66
C ILE A 88 -1.27 -2.97 -0.29
N ALA A 89 -1.89 -3.94 -0.97
CA ALA A 89 -1.61 -5.35 -0.74
C ALA A 89 -0.15 -5.71 -1.03
N ALA A 90 0.40 -5.24 -2.16
CA ALA A 90 1.80 -5.47 -2.52
C ALA A 90 2.79 -4.86 -1.51
N GLN A 91 2.48 -3.69 -0.93
CA GLN A 91 3.30 -3.10 0.13
C GLN A 91 3.32 -3.95 1.40
N VAL A 92 2.20 -4.59 1.75
CA VAL A 92 2.12 -5.49 2.91
C VAL A 92 2.89 -6.78 2.64
N GLU A 93 2.76 -7.37 1.45
CA GLU A 93 3.54 -8.54 1.05
C GLU A 93 5.05 -8.27 1.01
N GLY A 94 5.43 -7.03 0.67
CA GLY A 94 6.82 -6.62 0.62
C GLY A 94 7.49 -6.43 1.98
N ILE A 95 6.75 -6.54 3.09
CA ILE A 95 7.32 -6.40 4.43
C ILE A 95 8.36 -7.51 4.66
N GLY A 96 9.57 -7.09 5.04
CA GLY A 96 10.71 -7.99 5.22
C GLY A 96 11.46 -8.35 3.93
N SER A 97 11.00 -7.90 2.76
CA SER A 97 11.76 -8.03 1.51
C SER A 97 12.98 -7.10 1.54
N THR A 98 14.18 -7.64 1.33
CA THR A 98 15.40 -6.82 1.14
C THR A 98 15.55 -6.50 -0.34
N ALA A 99 15.79 -5.24 -0.70
CA ALA A 99 15.93 -4.78 -2.09
C ALA A 99 17.23 -5.25 -2.77
N ASP A 100 17.80 -6.38 -2.35
CA ASP A 100 19.06 -6.92 -2.85
C ASP A 100 18.89 -7.31 -4.32
N GLY A 101 19.32 -6.41 -5.21
CA GLY A 101 19.24 -6.59 -6.66
C GLY A 101 17.91 -6.13 -7.28
N VAL A 102 17.06 -5.34 -6.61
CA VAL A 102 15.90 -4.72 -7.26
C VAL A 102 15.91 -3.22 -7.04
N ALA A 103 15.96 -2.46 -8.14
CA ALA A 103 15.90 -1.01 -8.11
C ALA A 103 14.99 -0.47 -9.21
N TYR A 104 14.56 0.77 -9.04
CA TYR A 104 13.80 1.50 -10.05
C TYR A 104 14.43 2.88 -10.24
N GLU A 105 14.81 3.21 -11.48
CA GLU A 105 15.37 4.49 -11.86
C GLU A 105 15.03 4.80 -13.32
N ASN A 106 14.78 6.08 -13.66
CA ASN A 106 14.58 6.54 -15.04
C ASN A 106 13.59 5.68 -15.84
N ARG A 107 12.41 5.40 -15.26
CA ARG A 107 11.36 4.54 -15.86
C ARG A 107 11.79 3.12 -16.18
N THR A 108 12.78 2.61 -15.45
CA THR A 108 13.34 1.30 -15.70
C THR A 108 13.48 0.55 -14.39
N VAL A 109 12.99 -0.69 -14.37
CA VAL A 109 13.27 -1.64 -13.29
C VAL A 109 14.60 -2.31 -13.61
N GLN A 110 15.55 -2.20 -12.68
CA GLN A 110 16.82 -2.89 -12.70
C GLN A 110 16.73 -4.09 -11.76
N LEU A 111 17.08 -5.26 -12.27
CA LEU A 111 16.96 -6.53 -11.57
C LEU A 111 18.28 -7.30 -11.65
N THR A 112 18.79 -7.79 -10.53
CA THR A 112 19.96 -8.67 -10.43
C THR A 112 19.54 -9.95 -9.72
N LEU A 113 19.43 -11.04 -10.48
CA LEU A 113 19.04 -12.35 -9.98
C LEU A 113 20.25 -13.24 -9.74
N LYS A 114 20.36 -13.81 -8.53
CA LYS A 114 21.39 -14.82 -8.21
C LYS A 114 21.09 -16.18 -8.85
N GLU A 115 19.81 -16.47 -9.07
CA GLU A 115 19.31 -17.71 -9.65
C GLU A 115 18.06 -17.43 -10.51
N PRO A 116 17.68 -18.31 -11.44
CA PRO A 116 16.49 -18.10 -12.26
C PRO A 116 15.21 -18.01 -11.42
N ALA A 117 14.43 -16.94 -11.59
CA ALA A 117 13.24 -16.65 -10.78
C ALA A 117 12.05 -16.22 -11.64
N GLU A 118 10.85 -16.46 -11.15
CA GLU A 118 9.64 -15.84 -11.68
C GLU A 118 9.58 -14.38 -11.24
N VAL A 119 9.37 -13.50 -12.22
CA VAL A 119 9.32 -12.05 -12.02
C VAL A 119 8.01 -11.52 -12.55
N VAL A 120 7.32 -10.77 -11.70
CA VAL A 120 6.10 -10.05 -12.05
C VAL A 120 6.34 -8.57 -11.84
N VAL A 121 6.20 -7.77 -12.90
CA VAL A 121 6.20 -6.31 -12.81
C VAL A 121 4.80 -5.81 -13.11
N GLU A 122 4.20 -5.11 -12.15
CA GLU A 122 2.86 -4.54 -12.28
C GLU A 122 2.91 -3.05 -11.99
N ALA A 123 2.31 -2.26 -12.87
CA ALA A 123 2.20 -0.82 -12.73
C ALA A 123 0.81 -0.45 -12.25
N PHE A 124 0.72 0.57 -11.40
CA PHE A 124 -0.52 1.13 -10.87
C PHE A 124 -0.51 2.64 -11.05
N TRP A 125 -1.65 3.24 -11.36
CA TRP A 125 -1.77 4.70 -11.35
C TRP A 125 -3.18 5.14 -11.00
N GLY A 126 -3.30 6.32 -10.41
CA GLY A 126 -4.62 6.91 -10.16
C GLY A 126 -5.21 7.52 -11.43
N THR A 127 -6.50 7.28 -11.64
CA THR A 127 -7.30 7.84 -12.75
C THR A 127 -8.28 8.91 -12.26
N SER A 128 -8.59 8.92 -10.96
CA SER A 128 -9.33 10.00 -10.29
C SER A 128 -8.92 10.07 -8.83
N PHE A 129 -8.73 11.28 -8.30
CA PHE A 129 -8.46 11.53 -6.88
C PHE A 129 -9.58 12.29 -6.18
N THR A 130 -10.73 12.42 -6.86
CA THR A 130 -11.89 13.11 -6.32
C THR A 130 -12.47 12.31 -5.15
N PRO A 131 -12.58 12.90 -3.95
CA PRO A 131 -13.25 12.25 -2.83
C PRO A 131 -14.72 11.89 -3.18
N PRO A 132 -15.32 10.89 -2.51
CA PRO A 132 -14.75 10.12 -1.41
C PRO A 132 -13.83 8.96 -1.85
N GLU A 133 -14.01 8.45 -3.06
CA GLU A 133 -13.36 7.23 -3.56
C GLU A 133 -12.39 7.56 -4.70
N PRO A 134 -11.08 7.36 -4.52
CA PRO A 134 -10.15 7.44 -5.63
C PRO A 134 -10.42 6.29 -6.62
N LYS A 135 -10.09 6.53 -7.89
CA LYS A 135 -10.08 5.50 -8.93
C LYS A 135 -8.66 5.28 -9.40
N SER A 136 -8.37 4.06 -9.80
CA SER A 136 -7.07 3.65 -10.31
C SER A 136 -7.22 2.72 -11.50
N ALA A 137 -6.09 2.49 -12.17
CA ALA A 137 -5.90 1.44 -13.15
C ALA A 137 -4.57 0.73 -12.84
N SER A 138 -4.43 -0.47 -13.37
CA SER A 138 -3.18 -1.23 -13.34
C SER A 138 -2.87 -1.85 -14.68
N MET A 139 -1.61 -2.23 -14.87
CA MET A 139 -1.14 -2.96 -16.04
C MET A 139 -0.04 -3.93 -15.65
N ARG A 140 -0.18 -5.19 -16.08
CA ARG A 140 0.89 -6.17 -16.03
C ARG A 140 1.92 -5.80 -17.09
N VAL A 141 3.09 -5.31 -16.66
CA VAL A 141 4.20 -4.95 -17.55
C VAL A 141 4.90 -6.21 -18.02
N ILE A 142 5.16 -7.14 -17.11
CA ILE A 142 5.72 -8.44 -17.43
C ILE A 142 5.34 -9.49 -16.40
N GLU A 143 5.24 -10.73 -16.85
CA GLU A 143 5.10 -11.92 -16.03
C GLU A 143 5.83 -13.04 -16.76
N THR A 144 7.07 -13.31 -16.35
CA THR A 144 7.89 -14.34 -16.98
C THR A 144 8.96 -14.82 -16.02
N ARG A 145 9.55 -15.97 -16.34
CA ARG A 145 10.78 -16.43 -15.71
C ARG A 145 11.99 -15.77 -16.36
N PHE A 146 12.90 -15.26 -15.55
CA PHE A 146 14.20 -14.76 -15.98
C PHE A 146 15.31 -15.71 -15.52
N ASP A 147 16.40 -15.77 -16.28
CA ASP A 147 17.63 -16.46 -15.87
C ASP A 147 18.39 -15.66 -14.81
N ALA A 148 19.41 -16.26 -14.20
CA ALA A 148 20.33 -15.53 -13.33
C ALA A 148 21.08 -14.44 -14.12
N GLY A 149 21.40 -13.32 -13.47
CA GLY A 149 22.11 -12.19 -14.07
C GLY A 149 21.38 -10.86 -13.92
N GLU A 150 21.85 -9.88 -14.69
CA GLU A 150 21.29 -8.52 -14.72
C GLU A 150 20.24 -8.38 -15.81
N HIS A 151 19.11 -7.78 -15.46
CA HIS A 151 17.97 -7.55 -16.35
C HIS A 151 17.49 -6.12 -16.22
N VAL A 152 17.03 -5.59 -17.34
CA VAL A 152 16.57 -4.22 -17.48
C VAL A 152 15.18 -4.25 -18.11
N ILE A 153 14.18 -3.77 -17.38
CA ILE A 153 12.78 -3.81 -17.80
C ILE A 153 12.27 -2.37 -17.92
N PRO A 154 12.15 -1.82 -19.14
CA PRO A 154 11.61 -0.49 -19.34
C PRO A 154 10.10 -0.47 -19.07
N LEU A 155 9.62 0.58 -18.42
CA LEU A 155 8.19 0.81 -18.24
C LEU A 155 7.58 1.40 -19.53
N PRO A 156 6.49 0.81 -20.05
CA PRO A 156 5.82 1.33 -21.24
C PRO A 156 5.34 2.79 -21.09
N ASP A 157 5.30 3.54 -22.17
CA ASP A 157 4.94 4.97 -22.19
C ASP A 157 3.47 5.22 -21.80
N GLU A 158 2.62 4.19 -21.89
CA GLU A 158 1.23 4.21 -21.45
C GLU A 158 1.10 4.42 -19.93
N ILE A 159 2.14 4.08 -19.16
CA ILE A 159 2.17 4.30 -17.71
C ILE A 159 2.43 5.79 -17.46
N PRO A 160 1.47 6.53 -16.85
CA PRO A 160 1.64 7.95 -16.59
C PRO A 160 2.88 8.26 -15.75
N THR A 161 3.40 9.49 -15.90
CA THR A 161 4.54 9.99 -15.11
C THR A 161 4.13 10.65 -13.79
N VAL A 162 2.84 10.62 -13.45
CA VAL A 162 2.26 11.26 -12.27
C VAL A 162 1.35 10.25 -11.58
N ALA A 163 1.37 10.24 -10.25
CA ALA A 163 0.53 9.39 -9.40
C ALA A 163 0.60 7.90 -9.77
N SER A 164 1.79 7.46 -10.16
CA SER A 164 2.05 6.13 -10.68
C SER A 164 3.10 5.42 -9.84
N PHE A 165 2.96 4.11 -9.80
CA PHE A 165 3.71 3.22 -8.94
C PHE A 165 4.00 1.93 -9.71
N VAL A 166 5.06 1.25 -9.34
CA VAL A 166 5.39 -0.07 -9.88
C VAL A 166 5.70 -1.00 -8.74
N THR A 167 5.19 -2.22 -8.84
CA THR A 167 5.58 -3.32 -7.96
C THR A 167 6.38 -4.35 -8.74
N VAL A 168 7.38 -4.93 -8.09
CA VAL A 168 8.21 -5.99 -8.64
C VAL A 168 8.14 -7.15 -7.66
N SER A 169 7.64 -8.29 -8.11
CA SER A 169 7.67 -9.54 -7.35
C SER A 169 8.77 -10.43 -7.91
N VAL A 170 9.63 -10.95 -7.05
CA VAL A 170 10.70 -11.90 -7.37
C VAL A 170 10.61 -13.07 -6.41
N GLY A 171 10.07 -14.20 -6.88
CA GLY A 171 9.71 -15.32 -6.00
C GLY A 171 8.73 -14.85 -4.92
N SER A 172 9.13 -14.94 -3.64
CA SER A 172 8.30 -14.49 -2.50
C SER A 172 8.53 -13.03 -2.10
N ALA A 173 9.53 -12.35 -2.65
CA ALA A 173 9.84 -10.96 -2.31
C ALA A 173 9.02 -10.01 -3.17
N VAL A 174 8.52 -8.93 -2.58
CA VAL A 174 7.73 -7.90 -3.28
C VAL A 174 8.31 -6.52 -2.96
N TYR A 175 8.49 -5.72 -3.99
CA TYR A 175 9.03 -4.37 -3.91
C TYR A 175 8.02 -3.40 -4.49
N ALA A 176 7.86 -2.22 -3.89
CA ALA A 176 6.98 -1.18 -4.39
C ALA A 176 7.77 0.13 -4.54
N PHE A 177 7.68 0.75 -5.72
CA PHE A 177 8.39 1.98 -6.06
C PHE A 177 7.41 3.05 -6.54
N THR A 178 7.74 4.31 -6.26
CA THR A 178 7.05 5.46 -6.85
C THR A 178 7.65 5.75 -8.22
N VAL A 179 6.84 5.70 -9.27
CA VAL A 179 7.21 6.04 -10.66
C VAL A 179 7.07 7.53 -10.88
N GLY A 180 5.91 8.07 -10.49
CA GLY A 180 5.53 9.46 -10.67
C GLY A 180 4.98 10.03 -9.38
N PRO A 181 5.38 11.25 -8.97
CA PRO A 181 4.93 11.82 -7.71
C PRO A 181 3.42 12.03 -7.71
N MET A 182 2.82 12.01 -6.52
CA MET A 182 1.42 12.40 -6.36
C MET A 182 1.24 13.88 -6.74
N PRO A 183 0.15 14.26 -7.42
CA PRO A 183 -0.11 15.65 -7.80
C PRO A 183 -0.20 16.53 -6.56
N GLU A 184 0.32 17.76 -6.63
CA GLU A 184 0.24 18.73 -5.52
C GLU A 184 -1.19 19.03 -5.07
N ALA A 185 -2.16 18.96 -5.98
CA ALA A 185 -3.57 19.11 -5.64
C ALA A 185 -4.03 18.03 -4.65
N VAL A 186 -3.51 16.80 -4.77
CA VAL A 186 -3.85 15.68 -3.89
C VAL A 186 -3.06 15.73 -2.59
N THR A 187 -1.79 16.13 -2.62
CA THR A 187 -1.01 16.33 -1.38
C THR A 187 -1.61 17.44 -0.52
N ARG A 188 -2.20 18.46 -1.14
CA ARG A 188 -3.01 19.49 -0.47
C ARG A 188 -4.36 19.02 0.07
N LEU A 189 -4.78 17.78 -0.16
CA LEU A 189 -5.96 17.19 0.49
C LEU A 189 -5.59 16.39 1.75
N VAL A 190 -4.35 15.90 1.84
CA VAL A 190 -3.84 15.14 2.99
C VAL A 190 -3.96 15.98 4.27
N PRO A 191 -4.65 15.53 5.33
CA PRO A 191 -4.85 16.35 6.53
C PRO A 191 -3.51 16.61 7.25
N THR A 192 -3.10 17.88 7.31
CA THR A 192 -1.83 18.33 7.93
C THR A 192 -2.01 18.91 9.34
N GLY A 193 -3.11 18.62 10.03
CA GLY A 193 -3.34 19.04 11.43
C GLY A 193 -3.99 20.43 11.62
N GLY A 194 -4.66 20.98 10.60
CA GLY A 194 -5.43 22.23 10.72
C GLY A 194 -6.85 22.08 10.17
N ARG A 195 -7.79 22.89 10.68
CA ARG A 195 -9.20 22.97 10.23
C ARG A 195 -9.26 23.18 8.72
N ARG A 196 -9.42 22.09 7.96
CA ARG A 196 -9.83 22.11 6.56
C ARG A 196 -11.33 21.91 6.47
N SER A 197 -11.90 22.34 5.34
CA SER A 197 -13.29 22.02 5.00
C SER A 197 -13.52 20.52 5.18
N PRO A 198 -14.61 20.12 5.87
CA PRO A 198 -14.87 18.71 6.13
C PRO A 198 -14.97 17.96 4.80
N LEU A 199 -14.20 16.88 4.68
CA LEU A 199 -14.29 15.98 3.52
C LEU A 199 -15.71 15.35 3.49
N PRO A 200 -16.26 15.06 2.30
CA PRO A 200 -17.61 14.48 2.17
C PRO A 200 -17.76 13.21 3.01
N PRO A 201 -18.85 13.00 3.75
CA PRO A 201 -19.03 11.81 4.58
C PRO A 201 -18.90 10.52 3.75
N VAL A 202 -18.40 9.47 4.37
CA VAL A 202 -18.28 8.12 3.79
C VAL A 202 -18.99 7.12 4.67
N GLN A 203 -19.42 6.01 4.07
CA GLN A 203 -19.97 4.87 4.80
C GLN A 203 -18.96 4.39 5.85
N ALA A 204 -19.41 4.16 7.08
CA ALA A 204 -18.60 3.56 8.14
C ALA A 204 -18.27 2.10 7.79
N VAL A 205 -17.01 1.72 8.00
CA VAL A 205 -16.49 0.38 7.75
C VAL A 205 -15.60 -0.02 8.93
N SER A 206 -15.87 -1.19 9.48
CA SER A 206 -15.00 -1.97 10.36
C SER A 206 -15.23 -3.45 10.05
N THR A 207 -14.18 -4.20 9.77
CA THR A 207 -14.25 -5.66 9.54
C THR A 207 -13.55 -6.41 10.68
N HIS A 208 -13.98 -7.65 10.91
CA HIS A 208 -13.35 -8.59 11.84
C HIS A 208 -13.26 -9.95 11.16
N SER A 209 -12.04 -10.45 10.95
CA SER A 209 -11.78 -11.72 10.25
C SER A 209 -10.90 -12.70 11.02
#